data_AF-A0A146LFP6-F1
#
_entry.id   AF-A0A146LFP6-F1
#
_cell.length_a   1.000
_cell.length_b   1.000
_cell.length_c   1.000
_cell.angle_alpha   90.00
_cell.angle_beta   90.00
_cell.angle_gamma   90.00
#
_symmetry.space_group_name_H-M   'P 1'
#
loop_
_entity.id
_entity.type
_entity.pdbx_description
1 polymer ?
#
loop_
_entity_poly.entity_id
_entity_poly.type
_entity_poly.pdbx_seq_one_letter_code
_entity_poly.pdbx_strand_id
1 'polypeptide(L)'
;MASEKHFDLPFDDFQSYFGSYVLSQKIVIVSLIGKSNWVEGMKSFGGVDKVFRFRKPEDSSQCDSNGMSQIEGRYVVDEKVLYLNLVGPWNANRLNTVWKQVIQDMKEMGFLHCW
;
A
#
# COMPACT_ATOMS: atom_id res chain seq x y z
N MET A 1 10.64 -12.44 -17.28
CA MET A 1 10.40 -11.88 -15.93
C MET A 1 9.24 -10.92 -16.07
N ALA A 2 8.21 -11.02 -15.22
CA ALA A 2 7.06 -10.13 -15.33
C ALA A 2 7.48 -8.69 -15.01
N SER A 3 7.08 -7.75 -15.87
CA SER A 3 7.32 -6.33 -15.64
C SER A 3 6.31 -5.85 -14.59
N GLU A 4 6.80 -5.50 -13.41
CA GLU A 4 5.99 -4.99 -12.29
C GLU A 4 6.28 -3.50 -12.09
N LYS A 5 5.21 -2.73 -11.85
CA LYS A 5 5.28 -1.29 -11.61
C LYS A 5 4.59 -0.93 -10.28
N HIS A 6 5.26 -0.12 -9.46
CA HIS A 6 4.86 0.27 -8.11
C HIS A 6 4.64 1.78 -7.98
N PHE A 7 3.56 2.18 -7.31
CA PHE A 7 3.24 3.60 -7.07
C PHE A 7 2.38 3.76 -5.81
N ASP A 8 2.34 4.96 -5.23
CA ASP A 8 1.48 5.31 -4.09
C ASP A 8 0.45 6.35 -4.52
N LEU A 9 -0.78 6.26 -3.99
CA LEU A 9 -1.82 7.27 -4.23
C LEU A 9 -1.78 8.40 -3.17
N PRO A 10 -2.14 9.65 -3.53
CA PRO A 10 -2.52 10.09 -4.87
C PRO A 10 -1.33 10.06 -5.84
N PHE A 11 -1.59 9.62 -7.07
CA PHE A 11 -0.58 9.47 -8.11
C PHE A 11 -1.01 10.27 -9.33
N ASP A 12 -0.35 11.38 -9.59
CA ASP A 12 -0.81 12.33 -10.62
C ASP A 12 -0.21 12.02 -12.00
N ASP A 13 0.89 11.25 -12.06
CA ASP A 13 1.70 11.04 -13.26
C ASP A 13 1.42 9.70 -13.97
N PHE A 14 0.17 9.27 -14.05
CA PHE A 14 -0.21 8.00 -14.70
C PHE A 14 0.24 7.89 -16.16
N GLN A 15 0.18 8.99 -16.92
CA GLN A 15 0.42 8.95 -18.37
C GLN A 15 1.90 8.71 -18.73
N SER A 16 2.80 9.42 -18.07
CA SER A 16 4.25 9.24 -18.24
C SER A 16 4.70 7.88 -17.69
N TYR A 17 4.06 7.41 -16.63
CA TYR A 17 4.46 6.20 -15.93
C TYR A 17 4.05 4.90 -16.64
N PHE A 18 2.82 4.81 -17.18
CA PHE A 18 2.33 3.57 -17.80
C PHE A 18 2.57 3.49 -19.32
N GLY A 19 2.77 4.62 -20.00
CA GLY A 19 2.93 4.65 -21.46
C GLY A 19 1.63 4.35 -22.22
N SER A 20 1.52 4.85 -23.45
CA SER A 20 0.27 4.82 -24.24
C SER A 20 -0.27 3.41 -24.49
N TYR A 21 0.62 2.43 -24.69
CA TYR A 21 0.23 1.04 -24.93
C TYR A 21 -0.53 0.45 -23.74
N VAL A 22 -0.03 0.62 -22.51
CA VAL A 22 -0.67 0.07 -21.30
C VAL A 22 -2.01 0.74 -21.02
N LEU A 23 -2.08 2.07 -21.22
CA LEU A 23 -3.30 2.85 -21.02
C LEU A 23 -4.44 2.45 -21.97
N SER A 24 -4.11 1.84 -23.12
CA SER A 24 -5.09 1.34 -24.09
C SER A 24 -5.65 -0.06 -23.75
N GLN A 25 -5.07 -0.75 -22.76
CA GLN A 25 -5.46 -2.10 -22.40
C GLN A 25 -6.67 -2.13 -21.47
N LYS A 26 -7.51 -3.15 -21.63
CA LYS A 26 -8.45 -3.54 -20.56
C LYS A 26 -7.67 -4.24 -19.46
N ILE A 27 -7.83 -3.76 -18.23
CA ILE A 27 -7.17 -4.30 -17.04
C ILE A 27 -8.21 -4.76 -16.02
N VAL A 28 -7.80 -5.65 -15.12
CA VAL A 28 -8.58 -6.03 -13.94
C VAL A 28 -8.05 -5.25 -12.74
N ILE A 29 -8.94 -4.71 -11.92
CA ILE A 29 -8.55 -4.02 -10.67
C ILE A 29 -8.93 -4.92 -9.49
N VAL A 30 -7.97 -5.17 -8.61
CA VAL A 30 -8.16 -5.95 -7.39
C VAL A 30 -7.83 -5.08 -6.19
N SER A 31 -8.86 -4.72 -5.42
CA SER A 31 -8.69 -3.97 -4.18
C SER A 31 -8.52 -4.92 -2.99
N LEU A 32 -7.50 -4.65 -2.18
CA LEU A 32 -7.16 -5.41 -0.99
C LEU A 32 -7.33 -4.52 0.25
N ILE A 33 -8.14 -5.01 1.18
CA ILE A 33 -8.39 -4.38 2.47
C ILE A 33 -8.29 -5.47 3.51
N GLY A 34 -7.44 -5.27 4.52
CA GLY A 34 -7.24 -6.27 5.55
C GLY A 34 -6.32 -5.79 6.66
N LYS A 35 -6.21 -6.64 7.68
CA LYS A 35 -5.26 -6.49 8.77
C LYS A 35 -4.04 -7.35 8.46
N SER A 36 -2.85 -6.87 8.79
CA SER A 36 -1.65 -7.68 8.70
C SER A 36 -1.27 -8.23 10.07
N ASN A 37 -0.67 -9.43 10.07
CA ASN A 37 -0.03 -9.96 11.27
C ASN A 37 1.34 -9.33 11.44
N TRP A 38 1.80 -9.19 12.69
CA TRP A 38 3.19 -8.84 12.96
C TRP A 38 4.08 -10.04 12.61
N VAL A 39 4.81 -9.92 11.51
CA VAL A 39 5.85 -10.88 11.12
C VAL A 39 7.13 -10.09 10.93
N GLU A 40 8.16 -10.44 11.69
CA GLU A 40 9.45 -9.75 11.69
C GLU A 40 10.00 -9.64 10.25
N GLY A 41 10.23 -8.41 9.79
CA GLY A 41 10.75 -8.12 8.46
C GLY A 41 9.79 -8.38 7.29
N MET A 42 8.49 -8.64 7.52
CA MET A 42 7.53 -8.87 6.41
C MET A 42 6.19 -8.17 6.62
N LYS A 43 5.75 -7.41 5.61
CA LYS A 43 4.32 -7.14 5.38
C LYS A 43 3.74 -8.40 4.75
N SER A 44 2.86 -9.12 5.43
CA SER A 44 2.16 -10.26 4.83
C SER A 44 0.64 -10.15 5.03
N PHE A 45 -0.09 -10.31 3.93
CA PHE A 45 -1.54 -10.53 3.92
C PHE A 45 -1.90 -12.02 4.02
N GLY A 46 -0.94 -12.86 4.43
CA GLY A 46 -1.13 -14.28 4.57
C GLY A 46 -1.33 -14.98 3.22
N GLY A 47 -2.44 -15.72 3.08
CA GLY A 47 -2.74 -16.50 1.88
C GLY A 47 -2.88 -15.67 0.60
N VAL A 48 -3.26 -14.39 0.72
CA VAL A 48 -3.38 -13.44 -0.40
C VAL A 48 -2.05 -13.28 -1.12
N ASP A 49 -0.93 -13.22 -0.39
CA ASP A 49 0.41 -13.07 -1.00
C ASP A 49 0.77 -14.28 -1.87
N LYS A 50 0.29 -15.47 -1.49
CA LYS A 50 0.50 -16.73 -2.22
C LYS A 50 -0.39 -16.81 -3.46
N VAL A 51 -1.64 -16.36 -3.37
CA VAL A 51 -2.59 -16.39 -4.49
C VAL A 51 -2.22 -15.37 -5.56
N PHE A 52 -1.88 -14.15 -5.14
CA PHE A 52 -1.62 -13.03 -6.05
C PHE A 52 -0.13 -12.80 -6.29
N ARG A 53 0.72 -13.74 -5.83
CA ARG A 53 2.18 -13.66 -5.94
C ARG A 53 2.70 -12.27 -5.61
N PHE A 54 2.22 -11.66 -4.52
CA PHE A 54 2.80 -10.42 -4.03
C PHE A 54 4.24 -10.73 -3.64
N ARG A 55 5.15 -10.60 -4.59
CA ARG A 55 6.58 -10.64 -4.30
C ARG A 55 6.81 -9.49 -3.34
N LYS A 56 7.61 -9.77 -2.32
CA LYS A 56 8.02 -8.75 -1.36
C LYS A 56 8.50 -7.53 -2.15
N PRO A 57 8.10 -6.31 -1.79
CA PRO A 57 8.97 -5.19 -2.09
C PRO A 57 10.31 -5.53 -1.42
N GLU A 58 11.32 -5.86 -2.22
CA GLU A 58 12.70 -5.92 -1.75
C GLU A 58 13.02 -4.54 -1.22
N ASP A 59 13.29 -4.46 0.08
CA ASP A 59 13.74 -3.27 0.78
C ASP A 59 13.02 -1.97 0.40
N SER A 60 11.73 -1.84 0.77
CA SER A 60 11.18 -0.50 1.03
C SER A 60 11.70 0.02 2.38
N SER A 61 13.03 0.06 2.54
CA SER A 61 13.66 1.01 3.45
C SER A 61 13.23 2.39 2.98
N GLN A 62 12.62 3.17 3.86
CA GLN A 62 12.09 4.52 3.62
C GLN A 62 10.75 4.55 2.87
N CYS A 63 9.69 4.08 3.51
CA CYS A 63 8.38 4.68 3.26
C CYS A 63 8.25 5.89 4.20
N ASP A 64 8.84 7.01 3.78
CA ASP A 64 8.65 8.35 4.38
C ASP A 64 7.25 8.88 4.05
N SER A 65 6.22 8.08 4.35
CA SER A 65 4.85 8.52 4.17
C SER A 65 4.43 9.32 5.40
N ASN A 66 4.45 10.65 5.28
CA ASN A 66 3.83 11.60 6.21
C ASN A 66 2.32 11.35 6.45
N GLY A 67 1.70 10.35 5.80
CA GLY A 67 0.30 9.96 5.98
C GLY A 67 0.13 8.67 6.79
N MET A 68 -0.77 8.70 7.78
CA MET A 68 -1.17 7.52 8.58
C MET A 68 -1.86 6.42 7.74
N SER A 69 -2.41 6.78 6.57
CA SER A 69 -3.05 5.85 5.64
C SER A 69 -2.74 6.24 4.20
N GLN A 70 -2.44 5.25 3.35
CA GLN A 70 -2.22 5.41 1.92
C GLN A 70 -2.75 4.20 1.15
N ILE A 71 -2.91 4.34 -0.16
CA ILE A 71 -3.18 3.21 -1.05
C ILE A 71 -1.90 2.93 -1.84
N GLU A 72 -1.31 1.76 -1.60
CA GLU A 72 -0.15 1.24 -2.34
C GLU A 72 -0.67 0.52 -3.60
N GLY A 73 -0.25 0.98 -4.78
CA GLY A 73 -0.62 0.44 -6.08
C GLY A 73 0.47 -0.45 -6.69
N ARG A 74 0.09 -1.60 -7.26
CA ARG A 74 0.99 -2.48 -8.01
C ARG A 74 0.32 -2.95 -9.31
N TYR A 75 0.92 -2.62 -10.44
CA TYR A 75 0.47 -3.11 -11.75
C TYR A 75 1.39 -4.22 -12.26
N VAL A 76 0.80 -5.37 -12.58
CA VAL A 76 1.48 -6.52 -13.19
C VAL A 76 1.16 -6.53 -14.68
N VAL A 77 2.12 -6.11 -15.50
CA VAL A 77 1.91 -5.86 -16.94
C VAL A 77 1.46 -7.13 -17.67
N ASP A 78 2.11 -8.26 -17.39
CA ASP A 78 1.85 -9.53 -18.05
C ASP A 78 0.44 -10.07 -17.76
N GLU A 79 -0.05 -9.83 -16.54
CA GLU A 79 -1.38 -10.27 -16.09
C GLU A 79 -2.47 -9.25 -16.40
N LYS A 80 -2.09 -8.00 -16.72
CA LYS A 80 -3.00 -6.86 -16.86
C LYS A 80 -3.86 -6.65 -15.61
N VAL A 81 -3.28 -6.89 -14.44
CA VAL A 81 -3.93 -6.72 -13.15
C VAL A 81 -3.30 -5.56 -12.40
N LEU A 82 -4.15 -4.63 -11.95
CA LEU A 82 -3.79 -3.57 -11.02
C LEU A 82 -4.29 -3.95 -9.63
N TYR A 83 -3.36 -4.13 -8.70
CA TYR A 83 -3.65 -4.32 -7.30
C TYR A 83 -3.61 -2.97 -6.57
N LEU A 84 -4.62 -2.73 -5.74
CA LEU A 84 -4.71 -1.55 -4.87
C LEU A 84 -4.80 -2.02 -3.43
N ASN A 85 -3.79 -1.69 -2.63
CA ASN A 85 -3.69 -2.14 -1.26
C ASN A 85 -3.91 -0.97 -0.29
N LEU A 86 -4.97 -1.03 0.52
CA LEU A 86 -5.19 -0.04 1.56
C LEU A 86 -4.24 -0.32 2.73
N VAL A 87 -3.27 0.57 2.92
CA VAL A 87 -2.35 0.53 4.04
C VAL A 87 -2.74 1.61 5.03
N GLY A 88 -3.10 1.19 6.23
CA GLY A 88 -3.52 2.09 7.29
C GLY A 88 -3.07 1.62 8.67
N PRO A 89 -3.76 2.02 9.73
CA PRO A 89 -3.36 1.75 11.11
C PRO A 89 -3.42 0.26 11.49
N TRP A 90 -4.06 -0.56 10.66
CA TRP A 90 -4.13 -2.01 10.84
C TRP A 90 -2.91 -2.75 10.29
N ASN A 91 -1.93 -2.02 9.72
CA ASN A 91 -0.64 -2.58 9.38
C ASN A 91 0.23 -2.64 10.64
N ALA A 92 0.58 -3.86 11.06
CA ALA A 92 1.36 -4.09 12.28
C ALA A 92 2.66 -3.25 12.31
N ASN A 93 3.34 -3.08 11.18
CA ASN A 93 4.57 -2.29 11.06
C ASN A 93 4.36 -0.77 11.20
N ARG A 94 3.15 -0.27 10.91
CA ARG A 94 2.79 1.15 11.07
C ARG A 94 2.10 1.45 12.38
N LEU A 95 1.61 0.41 13.08
CA LEU A 95 0.83 0.53 14.30
C LEU A 95 1.54 1.34 15.40
N ASN A 96 2.85 1.17 15.57
CA ASN A 96 3.62 1.94 16.56
C ASN A 96 3.69 3.44 16.22
N THR A 97 3.94 3.77 14.94
CA THR A 97 3.96 5.16 14.47
C THR A 97 2.59 5.82 14.60
N VAL A 98 1.53 5.10 14.22
CA VAL A 98 0.14 5.56 14.37
C VAL A 98 -0.19 5.82 15.83
N TRP A 99 0.14 4.91 16.75
CA TRP A 99 -0.15 5.10 18.17
C TRP A 99 0.60 6.30 18.76
N LYS A 100 1.85 6.53 18.36
CA LYS A 100 2.60 7.73 18.77
C LYS A 100 1.90 9.00 18.33
N GLN A 101 1.39 9.04 17.09
CA GLN A 101 0.65 10.19 16.58
C GLN A 101 -0.68 10.38 17.31
N VAL A 102 -1.46 9.31 17.50
CA VAL A 102 -2.72 9.37 18.27
C VAL A 102 -2.50 9.89 19.70
N ILE A 103 -1.41 9.49 20.37
CA ILE A 103 -1.07 10.01 21.70
C ILE A 103 -0.77 11.51 21.64
N GLN A 104 -0.11 11.98 20.58
CA GLN A 104 0.18 13.40 20.41
C GLN A 104 -1.09 14.20 20.12
N ASP A 105 -1.91 13.74 19.18
CA ASP A 105 -3.18 14.35 18.81
C ASP A 105 -4.13 14.42 20.02
N MET A 106 -4.12 13.40 20.89
CA MET A 106 -4.93 13.38 22.10
C MET A 106 -4.51 14.45 23.11
N LYS A 107 -3.20 14.75 23.19
CA LYS A 107 -2.68 15.80 24.06
C LYS A 107 -2.97 17.20 23.52
N GLU A 108 -2.91 17.37 22.20
CA GLU A 108 -3.01 18.69 21.56
C GLU A 108 -4.45 19.09 21.23
N MET A 109 -5.24 18.14 20.71
CA MET A 109 -6.57 18.40 20.14
C MET A 109 -7.70 17.68 20.87
N GLY A 110 -7.36 16.77 21.80
CA GLY A 110 -8.30 16.05 22.64
C GLY A 110 -8.85 14.78 22.00
N PHE A 111 -9.52 13.97 22.82
CA PHE A 111 -9.97 12.62 22.47
C PHE A 111 -10.85 12.55 21.22
N LEU A 112 -11.77 13.50 21.04
CA LEU A 112 -12.70 13.49 19.90
C LEU A 112 -12.00 13.73 18.56
N HIS A 113 -10.83 14.37 18.55
CA HIS A 113 -10.04 14.59 17.34
C HIS A 113 -9.32 13.31 16.88
N CYS A 114 -9.05 12.38 17.80
CA CYS A 114 -8.34 11.15 17.51
C CYS A 114 -9.21 10.06 16.87
N TRP A 115 -10.54 10.27 16.85
CA TRP A 115 -11.53 9.42 16.20
C TRP A 115 -11.71 9.82 14.74
#